data_AF-A0A0Q6ZYA2-F1
#
_entry.id   AF-A0A0Q6ZYA2-F1
#
_cell.length_a   1.000
_cell.length_b   1.000
_cell.length_c   1.000
_cell.angle_alpha   90.00
_cell.angle_beta   90.00
_cell.angle_gamma   90.00
#
_symmetry.space_group_name_H-M   'P 1'
#
loop_
_entity.id
_entity.type
_entity.pdbx_description
1 polymer ?
#
loop_
_entity_poly.entity_id
_entity_poly.type
_entity_poly.pdbx_seq_one_letter_code
_entity_poly.pdbx_strand_id
1 'polypeptide(L)'
;MIESSITEYLNNRHSAVAQSDSPGGFLGTRLFQLILFGDAKLPLDRVEKTAVLLDCNKHELFRMAMRQFYDEQTISTFQKMLGCSISDEEQQWLDVIHSASDGPVVKPSAIARRLARALAKPPTEA
;
A
#
# COMPACT_ATOMS: atom_id res chain seq x y z
N MET A 1 -8.75 18.37 5.66
CA MET A 1 -9.11 16.97 5.42
C MET A 1 -8.94 16.25 6.74
N ILE A 2 -10.00 15.78 7.37
CA ILE A 2 -9.91 15.04 8.63
C ILE A 2 -9.38 13.66 8.25
N GLU A 3 -8.15 13.33 8.64
CA GLU A 3 -7.66 11.96 8.47
C GLU A 3 -8.46 11.08 9.43
N SER A 4 -9.35 10.23 8.90
CA SER A 4 -10.11 9.29 9.72
C SER A 4 -9.17 8.37 10.49
N SER A 5 -9.51 8.11 11.76
CA SER A 5 -8.77 7.16 12.57
C SER A 5 -8.80 5.79 11.91
N ILE A 6 -7.73 5.01 12.00
CA ILE A 6 -7.71 3.63 11.49
C ILE A 6 -8.82 2.77 12.09
N THR A 7 -9.22 3.05 13.33
CA THR A 7 -10.35 2.38 13.99
C THR A 7 -11.66 2.67 13.26
N GLU A 8 -11.91 3.93 12.90
CA GLU A 8 -13.10 4.35 12.15
C GLU A 8 -13.12 3.71 10.77
N TYR A 9 -11.97 3.72 10.06
CA TYR A 9 -11.82 3.08 8.76
C TYR A 9 -12.13 1.58 8.81
N LEU A 10 -11.56 0.87 9.79
CA LEU A 10 -11.77 -0.57 9.96
C LEU A 10 -13.20 -0.91 10.38
N ASN A 11 -13.83 -0.13 11.26
CA ASN A 11 -15.21 -0.35 11.68
C ASN A 11 -16.20 -0.18 10.50
N ASN A 12 -15.97 0.84 9.66
CA ASN A 12 -16.78 1.07 8.46
C ASN A 12 -16.67 -0.09 7.47
N ARG A 13 -15.44 -0.59 7.23
CA ARG A 13 -15.19 -1.71 6.32
C ARG A 13 -15.69 -3.05 6.87
N HIS A 14 -15.46 -3.33 8.14
CA HIS A 14 -15.90 -4.57 8.79
C HIS A 14 -17.42 -4.70 8.76
N SER A 15 -18.14 -3.60 9.01
CA SER A 15 -19.61 -3.60 8.93
C SER A 15 -20.14 -3.90 7.52
N ALA A 16 -19.38 -3.55 6.47
CA ALA A 16 -19.73 -3.87 5.09
C ALA A 16 -19.47 -5.34 4.71
N VAL A 17 -18.52 -6.01 5.38
CA VAL A 17 -18.03 -7.35 5.01
C VAL A 17 -18.47 -8.47 5.98
N ALA A 18 -19.14 -8.13 7.10
CA ALA A 18 -19.55 -9.04 8.16
C ALA A 18 -20.41 -10.27 7.76
N GLN A 19 -20.78 -10.41 6.48
CA GLN A 19 -21.54 -11.56 5.97
C GLN A 19 -20.68 -12.74 5.48
N SER A 20 -19.35 -12.60 5.34
CA SER A 20 -18.49 -13.64 4.74
C SER A 20 -17.45 -14.26 5.68
N ASP A 21 -17.51 -14.00 7.00
CA ASP A 21 -16.46 -14.42 7.92
C ASP A 21 -16.51 -15.93 8.21
N SER A 22 -15.46 -16.65 7.80
CA SER A 22 -15.27 -18.05 8.21
C SER A 22 -14.89 -18.09 9.70
N PRO A 23 -15.55 -18.91 10.54
CA PRO A 23 -15.22 -19.05 11.96
C PRO A 23 -13.80 -19.63 12.10
N GLY A 24 -12.83 -18.76 12.37
CA GLY A 24 -11.39 -19.08 12.41
C GLY A 24 -10.49 -18.07 11.70
N GLY A 25 -11.06 -17.11 10.96
CA GLY A 25 -10.34 -16.00 10.35
C GLY A 25 -9.79 -14.97 11.36
N PHE A 26 -8.82 -14.17 10.94
CA PHE A 26 -8.22 -13.11 11.77
C PHE A 26 -9.26 -12.11 12.29
N LEU A 27 -10.29 -11.78 11.48
CA LEU A 27 -11.36 -10.85 11.85
C LEU A 27 -12.20 -11.34 13.04
N GLY A 28 -12.36 -12.64 13.22
CA GLY A 28 -13.07 -13.24 14.36
C GLY A 28 -12.23 -13.32 15.65
N THR A 29 -10.96 -12.92 15.63
CA THR A 29 -10.07 -13.05 16.81
C THR A 29 -10.32 -11.94 17.83
N ARG A 30 -10.06 -12.23 19.11
CA ARG A 30 -10.09 -11.22 20.17
C ARG A 30 -9.16 -10.04 19.90
N LEU A 31 -8.00 -10.30 19.28
CA LEU A 31 -7.05 -9.27 18.90
C LEU A 31 -7.68 -8.28 17.91
N PHE A 32 -8.38 -8.75 16.88
CA PHE A 32 -9.02 -7.87 15.92
C PHE A 32 -10.12 -7.02 16.55
N GLN A 33 -10.89 -7.56 17.49
CA GLN A 33 -11.85 -6.78 18.27
C GLN A 33 -11.17 -5.65 19.05
N LEU A 34 -10.05 -5.93 19.74
CA LEU A 34 -9.28 -4.90 20.44
C LEU A 34 -8.75 -3.82 19.50
N ILE A 35 -8.38 -4.18 18.26
CA ILE A 35 -8.00 -3.22 17.23
C ILE A 35 -9.18 -2.32 16.83
N LEU A 36 -10.39 -2.88 16.67
CA LEU A 36 -11.59 -2.10 16.34
C LEU A 36 -11.96 -1.09 17.45
N PHE A 37 -11.74 -1.45 18.72
CA PHE A 37 -11.96 -0.56 19.86
C PHE A 37 -10.84 0.47 20.06
N GLY A 38 -9.70 0.31 19.39
CA GLY A 38 -8.52 1.17 19.55
C GLY A 38 -7.62 0.80 20.74
N ASP A 39 -7.89 -0.32 21.42
CA ASP A 39 -7.12 -0.81 22.56
C ASP A 39 -5.86 -1.59 22.14
N ALA A 40 -5.76 -1.97 20.86
CA ALA A 40 -4.60 -2.65 20.31
C ALA A 40 -4.23 -2.07 18.93
N LYS A 41 -2.95 -2.18 18.58
CA LYS A 41 -2.45 -1.76 17.27
C LYS A 41 -2.59 -2.86 16.23
N LEU A 42 -2.84 -2.49 14.97
CA LEU A 42 -2.86 -3.45 13.85
C LEU A 42 -1.41 -3.88 13.53
N PRO A 43 -1.03 -5.16 13.72
CA PRO A 43 0.31 -5.60 13.41
C PRO A 43 0.62 -5.45 11.91
N LEU A 44 1.80 -4.92 11.58
CA LEU A 44 2.17 -4.61 10.18
C LEU A 44 2.22 -5.86 9.29
N ASP A 45 2.60 -7.02 9.85
CA ASP A 45 2.59 -8.33 9.16
C ASP A 45 1.18 -8.83 8.80
N ARG A 46 0.15 -8.31 9.47
CA ARG A 46 -1.26 -8.70 9.29
C ARG A 46 -2.01 -7.78 8.33
N VAL A 47 -1.42 -6.66 7.92
CA VAL A 47 -2.10 -5.65 7.10
C VAL A 47 -2.60 -6.25 5.79
N GLU A 48 -1.75 -6.95 5.04
CA GLU A 48 -2.14 -7.48 3.73
C GLU A 48 -3.29 -8.49 3.84
N LYS A 49 -3.19 -9.44 4.77
CA LYS A 49 -4.28 -10.39 5.05
C LYS A 49 -5.57 -9.68 5.46
N THR A 50 -5.47 -8.62 6.27
CA THR A 50 -6.63 -7.84 6.72
C THR A 50 -7.27 -7.08 5.56
N ALA A 51 -6.46 -6.48 4.70
CA ALA A 51 -6.92 -5.76 3.52
C ALA A 51 -7.67 -6.67 2.54
N VAL A 52 -7.17 -7.89 2.32
CA VAL A 52 -7.85 -8.91 1.51
C VAL A 52 -9.19 -9.30 2.12
N LEU A 53 -9.22 -9.56 3.43
CA LEU A 53 -10.45 -9.97 4.11
C LEU A 53 -11.51 -8.86 4.15
N LEU A 54 -11.10 -7.59 4.13
CA LEU A 54 -11.99 -6.43 4.18
C LEU A 54 -12.21 -5.75 2.82
N ASP A 55 -11.69 -6.33 1.74
CA ASP A 55 -11.71 -5.79 0.39
C ASP A 55 -11.35 -4.30 0.33
N CYS A 56 -10.16 -3.95 0.87
CA CYS A 56 -9.70 -2.57 0.96
C CYS A 56 -8.25 -2.39 0.48
N ASN A 57 -7.85 -1.13 0.26
CA ASN A 57 -6.53 -0.83 -0.27
C ASN A 57 -5.44 -1.12 0.79
N LYS A 58 -4.59 -2.11 0.51
CA LYS A 58 -3.52 -2.53 1.42
C LYS A 58 -2.48 -1.45 1.71
N HIS A 59 -2.17 -0.57 0.75
CA HIS A 59 -1.19 0.50 0.93
C HIS A 59 -1.73 1.62 1.83
N GLU A 60 -3.00 1.98 1.64
CA GLU A 60 -3.70 2.92 2.52
C GLU A 60 -3.76 2.36 3.95
N LEU A 61 -4.21 1.11 4.11
CA LEU A 61 -4.28 0.46 5.42
C LEU A 61 -2.91 0.33 6.07
N PHE A 62 -1.85 0.01 5.31
CA PHE A 62 -0.48 -0.06 5.81
C PHE A 62 0.00 1.30 6.32
N ARG A 63 -0.25 2.38 5.56
CA ARG A 63 0.10 3.73 6.00
C ARG A 63 -0.61 4.10 7.31
N MET A 64 -1.90 3.78 7.41
CA MET A 64 -2.67 4.01 8.64
C MET A 64 -2.14 3.16 9.82
N ALA A 65 -1.74 1.92 9.56
CA ALA A 65 -1.16 1.05 10.58
C ALA A 65 0.20 1.57 11.07
N MET A 66 1.07 2.02 10.17
CA MET A 66 2.37 2.59 10.51
C MET A 66 2.27 3.80 11.43
N ARG A 67 1.26 4.67 11.23
CA ARG A 67 0.98 5.84 12.08
C ARG A 67 0.69 5.50 13.53
N GLN A 68 0.28 4.26 13.81
CA GLN A 68 0.09 3.80 15.18
C GLN A 68 1.43 3.54 15.90
N PHE A 69 2.51 3.28 15.17
CA PHE A 69 3.82 2.91 15.72
C PHE A 69 4.86 4.02 15.60
N TYR A 70 4.74 4.83 14.55
CA TYR A 70 5.77 5.78 14.13
C TYR A 70 5.16 7.14 13.82
N ASP A 71 5.96 8.19 13.98
CA ASP A 71 5.60 9.53 13.55
C ASP A 71 5.75 9.70 12.02
N GLU A 72 5.20 10.80 11.48
CA GLU A 72 5.22 11.08 10.04
C GLU A 72 6.65 11.22 9.49
N GLN A 73 7.61 11.69 10.29
CA GLN A 73 9.00 11.82 9.86
C GLN A 73 9.66 10.44 9.66
N THR A 74 9.42 9.52 10.58
CA THR A 74 9.90 8.14 10.49
C THR A 74 9.23 7.41 9.33
N ILE A 75 7.91 7.59 9.15
CA ILE A 75 7.17 7.02 8.00
C ILE A 75 7.72 7.57 6.68
N SER A 76 7.97 8.88 6.59
CA SER A 76 8.58 9.50 5.42
C SER A 76 9.98 8.92 5.15
N THR A 77 10.74 8.62 6.20
CA THR A 77 12.06 7.97 6.07
C THR A 77 11.90 6.55 5.54
N PHE A 78 10.95 5.76 6.04
CA PHE A 78 10.66 4.43 5.50
C PHE A 78 10.26 4.49 4.02
N GLN A 79 9.43 5.44 3.60
CA GLN A 79 9.07 5.62 2.19
C GLN A 79 10.28 5.95 1.32
N LYS A 80 11.20 6.77 1.82
CA LYS A 80 12.45 7.10 1.10
C LYS A 80 13.40 5.91 1.00
N MET A 81 13.47 5.08 2.04
CA MET A 81 14.44 3.98 2.14
C MET A 81 13.93 2.66 1.53
N LEU A 82 12.63 2.38 1.65
CA LEU A 82 11.97 1.18 1.14
C LEU A 82 11.35 1.38 -0.25
N GLY A 83 11.22 2.62 -0.70
CA GLY A 83 10.67 2.98 -2.01
C GLY A 83 9.21 3.48 -1.96
N CYS A 84 8.79 4.10 -3.06
CA CYS A 84 7.40 4.49 -3.27
C CYS A 84 6.56 3.26 -3.62
N SER A 85 5.26 3.24 -3.28
CA SER A 85 4.33 2.27 -3.84
C SER A 85 4.27 2.49 -5.36
N ILE A 86 5.00 1.67 -6.10
CA ILE A 86 4.93 1.63 -7.56
C ILE A 86 3.67 0.87 -7.97
N SER A 87 2.92 1.38 -8.94
CA SER A 87 1.79 0.67 -9.52
C SER A 87 2.27 -0.56 -10.30
N ASP A 88 1.37 -1.49 -10.61
CA ASP A 88 1.70 -2.65 -11.42
C ASP A 88 2.23 -2.24 -12.81
N GLU A 89 1.71 -1.15 -13.38
CA GLU A 89 2.19 -0.58 -14.65
C GLU A 89 3.59 0.02 -14.50
N GLU A 90 3.89 0.71 -13.40
CA GLU A 90 5.23 1.24 -13.12
C GLU A 90 6.24 0.10 -12.90
N GLN A 91 5.82 -1.00 -12.28
CA GLN A 91 6.64 -2.21 -12.14
C GLN A 91 6.96 -2.82 -13.51
N GLN A 92 6.00 -2.93 -14.42
CA GLN A 92 6.24 -3.42 -15.78
C GLN A 92 7.26 -2.55 -16.54
N TRP A 93 7.20 -1.23 -16.35
CA TRP A 93 8.20 -0.31 -16.89
C TRP A 93 9.62 -0.60 -16.36
N LEU A 94 9.75 -0.89 -15.07
CA LEU A 94 11.04 -1.27 -14.47
C LEU A 94 11.56 -2.61 -15.02
N ASP A 95 10.68 -3.59 -15.21
CA ASP A 95 11.05 -4.90 -15.76
C ASP A 95 11.58 -4.78 -17.20
N VAL A 96 10.96 -3.93 -18.02
CA VAL A 96 11.46 -3.62 -19.37
C VAL A 96 12.87 -3.02 -19.30
N ILE A 97 13.09 -2.05 -18.41
CA ILE A 97 14.41 -1.41 -18.24
C ILE A 97 15.45 -2.45 -17.80
N HIS A 98 15.12 -3.32 -16.84
CA HIS A 98 16.02 -4.37 -16.37
C HIS A 98 16.35 -5.38 -17.47
N SER A 99 15.35 -5.81 -18.25
CA SER A 99 15.57 -6.75 -19.36
C SER A 99 16.43 -6.18 -20.48
N ALA A 100 16.43 -4.85 -20.66
CA ALA A 100 17.22 -4.16 -21.68
C ALA A 100 18.66 -3.86 -21.22
N SER A 101 19.00 -4.11 -19.96
CA SER A 101 20.32 -3.83 -19.40
C SER A 101 21.11 -5.12 -19.12
N ASP A 102 22.28 -5.27 -19.73
CA ASP A 102 23.23 -6.36 -19.43
C ASP A 102 24.05 -6.12 -18.13
N GLY A 103 23.56 -5.27 -17.23
CA GLY A 103 24.28 -4.86 -16.02
C GLY A 103 23.55 -3.81 -15.17
N PRO A 104 24.20 -3.22 -14.15
CA PRO A 104 23.57 -2.24 -13.26
C PRO A 104 23.00 -1.05 -14.03
N VAL A 105 21.71 -0.77 -13.83
CA VAL A 105 21.04 0.35 -14.49
C VAL A 105 21.67 1.67 -14.05
N VAL A 106 22.22 2.41 -15.01
CA VAL A 106 22.82 3.73 -14.78
C VAL A 106 21.77 4.84 -14.82
N LYS A 107 22.10 6.00 -14.23
CA LYS A 107 21.19 7.17 -14.24
C LYS A 107 20.82 7.55 -15.68
N PRO A 108 19.53 7.83 -15.97
CA PRO A 108 19.08 8.10 -17.33
C PRO A 108 19.67 9.43 -17.85
N SER A 109 20.20 9.40 -19.07
CA SER A 109 20.68 10.58 -19.79
C SER A 109 19.53 11.57 -20.08
N ALA A 110 19.86 12.77 -20.58
CA ALA A 110 18.85 13.75 -20.99
C ALA A 110 17.90 13.19 -22.06
N ILE A 111 18.45 12.39 -23.00
CA ILE A 111 17.68 11.77 -24.09
C ILE A 111 16.77 10.67 -23.53
N ALA A 112 17.30 9.79 -22.66
CA ALA A 112 16.52 8.71 -22.04
C ALA A 112 15.33 9.27 -21.24
N ARG A 113 15.55 10.34 -20.46
CA ARG A 113 14.46 11.04 -19.75
C ARG A 113 13.40 11.61 -20.69
N ARG A 114 13.80 12.14 -21.85
CA ARG A 114 12.85 12.66 -22.84
C ARG A 114 12.01 11.55 -23.45
N LEU A 115 12.62 10.42 -23.81
CA LEU A 115 11.94 9.26 -24.38
C LEU A 115 10.99 8.61 -23.38
N ALA A 116 11.43 8.38 -22.14
CA ALA A 116 10.56 7.84 -21.09
C ALA A 116 9.30 8.69 -20.89
N ARG A 117 9.42 10.02 -20.88
CA ARG A 117 8.25 10.93 -20.79
C ARG A 117 7.32 10.85 -21.99
N ALA A 118 7.86 10.59 -23.19
CA ALA A 118 7.05 10.47 -24.39
C ALA A 118 6.26 9.15 -24.39
N LEU A 119 6.87 8.06 -23.93
CA LEU A 119 6.27 6.73 -23.93
C LEU A 119 5.37 6.45 -22.73
N ALA A 120 5.65 7.06 -21.57
CA ALA A 120 4.85 6.89 -20.37
C ALA A 120 3.54 7.70 -20.38
N LYS A 121 3.32 8.56 -21.38
CA LYS A 121 2.01 9.20 -21.55
C LYS A 121 1.03 8.16 -22.07
N PRO A 122 -0.19 8.07 -21.51
CA PRO A 122 -1.23 7.23 -22.10
C PRO A 122 -1.48 7.69 -23.54
N PRO A 123 -1.71 6.77 -24.49
CA PRO A 123 -2.04 7.14 -25.86
C PRO A 123 -3.28 8.04 -25.82
N THR A 124 -3.17 9.23 -26.40
CA THR A 124 -4.31 10.12 -26.58
C THR A 124 -5.32 9.39 -27.45
N GLU A 125 -6.51 9.08 -26.92
CA GLU A 125 -7.60 8.53 -27.73
C GLU A 125 -7.84 9.46 -28.92
N ALA A 126 -7.77 8.89 -30.13
CA ALA A 126 -8.00 9.55 -31.41
C ALA A 126 -9.42 9.24 -31.92
#